data_AF-A0A3A6KEW5-F1
#
_entry.id   AF-A0A3A6KEW5-F1
#
_cell.length_a   1.000
_cell.length_b   1.000
_cell.length_c   1.000
_cell.angle_alpha   90.00
_cell.angle_beta   90.00
_cell.angle_gamma   90.00
#
_symmetry.space_group_name_H-M   'P 1'
#
loop_
_entity.id
_entity.type
_entity.pdbx_description
1 polymer ?
#
loop_
_entity_poly.entity_id
_entity_poly.type
_entity_poly.pdbx_seq_one_letter_code
_entity_poly.pdbx_strand_id
1 'polypeptide(L)' 'MSHYVVAGPLGSRDDFTTFFRTKHHTIGVKCGCFRGNTDELLKAVETVHGDNKHAQAYKAAVDLAKLQIDLSEYPL' A
#
# COMPACT_ATOMS: atom_id res chain seq x y z
N MET A 1 6.98 17.04 2.70
CA MET A 1 5.98 16.01 3.08
C MET A 1 6.28 14.76 2.25
N SER A 2 6.26 13.57 2.86
CA SER A 2 6.55 12.33 2.13
C SER A 2 5.35 11.95 1.26
N HIS A 3 5.58 11.77 -0.04
CA HIS A 3 4.53 11.41 -1.00
C HIS A 3 4.47 9.92 -1.28
N TYR A 4 5.28 9.11 -0.59
CA TYR A 4 5.32 7.67 -0.78
C TYR A 4 5.88 6.95 0.44
N VAL A 5 5.57 5.66 0.55
CA VAL A 5 6.15 4.68 1.47
C VAL A 5 6.52 3.45 0.66
N VAL A 6 7.72 2.90 0.89
CA VAL A 6 8.11 1.58 0.36
C VAL A 6 8.24 0.64 1.55
N ALA A 7 7.56 -0.50 1.49
CA ALA A 7 7.63 -1.54 2.51
C ALA A 7 8.11 -2.85 1.88
N GLY A 8 9.03 -3.55 2.55
CA GLY A 8 9.49 -4.87 2.12
C GLY A 8 10.82 -5.26 2.80
N PRO A 9 11.26 -6.52 2.60
CA PRO A 9 10.60 -7.55 1.79
C PRO A 9 9.30 -8.04 2.45
N LEU A 10 8.24 -8.22 1.65
CA LEU A 10 6.94 -8.69 2.10
C LEU A 10 6.23 -9.55 1.04
N GLY A 11 5.14 -10.22 1.46
CA GLY A 11 4.40 -11.16 0.61
C GLY A 11 5.14 -12.47 0.37
N SER A 12 4.54 -13.37 -0.42
CA SER A 12 5.12 -14.70 -0.71
C SER A 12 6.32 -14.67 -1.65
N ARG A 13 6.64 -13.49 -2.20
CA ARG A 13 7.75 -13.27 -3.14
C ARG A 13 8.92 -12.50 -2.52
N ASP A 14 8.83 -12.13 -1.24
CA ASP A 14 9.81 -11.29 -0.54
C ASP A 14 10.17 -10.01 -1.35
N ASP A 15 9.15 -9.38 -1.94
CA ASP A 15 9.29 -8.20 -2.81
C ASP A 15 8.92 -6.91 -2.06
N PHE A 16 9.11 -5.76 -2.70
CA PHE A 16 8.72 -4.46 -2.18
C PHE A 16 7.36 -4.01 -2.71
N THR A 17 6.59 -3.35 -1.86
CA THR A 17 5.37 -2.64 -2.23
C THR A 17 5.56 -1.14 -2.04
N THR A 18 5.28 -0.40 -3.09
CA THR A 18 5.31 1.07 -3.08
C THR A 18 3.88 1.61 -2.96
N PHE A 19 3.65 2.38 -1.92
CA PHE A 19 2.47 3.22 -1.72
C PHE A 19 2.83 4.65 -2.09
N PHE A 20 1.97 5.36 -2.81
CA PHE A 20 2.28 6.72 -3.26
C PHE A 20 1.02 7.57 -3.37
N ARG A 21 1.17 8.87 -3.15
CA ARG A 21 0.10 9.85 -3.36
C ARG A 21 -0.17 10.02 -4.85
N THR A 22 -1.44 9.95 -5.23
CA THR A 22 -1.89 10.25 -6.59
C THR A 22 -2.14 11.75 -6.76
N LYS A 23 -2.31 12.21 -8.02
CA LYS A 23 -2.76 13.57 -8.32
C LYS A 23 -4.16 13.90 -7.80
N HIS A 24 -4.93 12.88 -7.39
CA HIS A 24 -6.28 13.01 -6.85
C HIS A 24 -6.28 12.91 -5.32
N HIS A 25 -5.12 13.07 -4.67
CA HIS A 25 -5.01 13.03 -3.21
C HIS A 25 -5.52 11.71 -2.60
N THR A 26 -5.25 10.61 -3.30
CA THR A 26 -5.51 9.23 -2.82
C THR A 26 -4.21 8.44 -2.75
N ILE A 27 -4.23 7.24 -2.14
CA ILE A 27 -3.07 6.34 -2.09
C ILE A 27 -3.18 5.29 -3.21
N GLY A 28 -2.24 5.38 -4.15
CA GLY A 28 -1.98 4.33 -5.14
C GLY A 28 -0.96 3.32 -4.61
N VAL A 29 -1.00 2.11 -5.17
CA VAL A 29 -0.16 0.97 -4.80
C VAL A 29 0.46 0.36 -6.05
N LYS A 30 1.74 0.00 -5.96
CA LYS A 30 2.47 -0.79 -6.96
C LYS A 30 3.26 -1.91 -6.27
N CYS A 31 3.05 -3.16 -6.69
CA CYS A 31 3.79 -4.34 -6.22
C CYS A 31 3.88 -5.36 -7.36
N GLY A 32 5.07 -5.67 -7.88
CA GLY A 32 5.22 -6.56 -9.03
C GLY A 32 4.33 -6.18 -10.22
N CYS A 33 3.45 -7.08 -10.68
CA CYS A 33 2.46 -6.79 -11.72
C CYS A 33 1.22 -6.04 -11.22
N PHE A 34 0.92 -6.10 -9.92
CA PHE A 34 -0.22 -5.42 -9.32
C PHE A 34 -0.07 -3.90 -9.38
N ARG A 35 -1.15 -3.20 -9.72
CA ARG A 35 -1.28 -1.74 -9.66
C ARG A 35 -2.73 -1.41 -9.32
N GLY A 36 -2.95 -0.63 -8.29
CA GLY A 36 -4.29 -0.33 -7.79
C GLY A 36 -4.26 0.67 -6.63
N ASN A 37 -5.27 0.63 -5.78
CA ASN A 37 -5.34 1.36 -4.51
C ASN A 37 -5.22 0.41 -3.30
N THR A 38 -5.29 0.95 -2.08
CA THR A 38 -5.16 0.16 -0.85
C THR A 38 -6.28 -0.87 -0.67
N ASP A 39 -7.52 -0.56 -1.05
CA ASP A 39 -8.66 -1.45 -0.86
C ASP A 39 -8.62 -2.62 -1.84
N GLU A 40 -8.24 -2.33 -3.10
CA GLU A 40 -7.98 -3.34 -4.13
C GLU A 40 -6.84 -4.28 -3.72
N LEU A 41 -5.77 -3.74 -3.12
CA LEU A 41 -4.68 -4.56 -2.59
C LEU A 41 -5.19 -5.47 -1.46
N LEU A 42 -5.90 -4.92 -0.47
CA LEU A 42 -6.39 -5.69 0.68
C LEU A 42 -7.35 -6.80 0.25
N LYS A 43 -8.22 -6.53 -0.72
CA LYS A 43 -9.12 -7.54 -1.29
C LYS A 43 -8.35 -8.66 -2.00
N ALA A 44 -7.35 -8.31 -2.81
CA ALA A 44 -6.52 -9.29 -3.50
C ALA A 44 -5.71 -10.14 -2.51
N VAL A 45 -5.12 -9.51 -1.49
CA VAL A 45 -4.37 -10.15 -0.42
C VAL A 45 -5.25 -11.12 0.36
N GLU A 46 -6.45 -10.71 0.79
CA GLU A 46 -7.39 -11.57 1.51
C GLU A 46 -7.80 -12.78 0.64
N THR A 47 -8.05 -12.56 -0.66
CA THR A 47 -8.41 -13.64 -1.60
C THR A 47 -7.30 -14.68 -1.74
N VAL A 48 -6.04 -14.26 -1.79
CA VAL A 48 -4.89 -15.14 -2.07
C VAL A 48 -4.29 -15.73 -0.80
N HIS A 49 -4.30 -15.00 0.30
CA HIS A 49 -3.55 -15.33 1.52
C HIS A 49 -4.43 -15.54 2.76
N GLY A 50 -5.72 -15.17 2.72
CA GLY A 50 -6.61 -15.20 3.88
C GLY A 50 -6.01 -14.40 5.04
N ASP A 51 -5.90 -15.02 6.21
CA ASP A 51 -5.34 -14.42 7.43
C ASP A 51 -3.92 -14.92 7.79
N ASN A 52 -3.12 -15.28 6.79
CA ASN A 52 -1.74 -15.70 7.05
C ASN A 52 -0.77 -14.52 7.30
N LYS A 53 0.48 -14.84 7.65
CA LYS A 53 1.54 -13.83 7.91
C LYS A 53 1.74 -12.81 6.78
N HIS A 54 1.55 -13.21 5.52
CA HIS A 54 1.73 -12.32 4.38
C HIS A 54 0.59 -11.31 4.31
N ALA A 55 -0.66 -11.75 4.57
CA ALA A 55 -1.79 -10.84 4.63
C ALA A 55 -1.65 -9.82 5.76
N GLN A 56 -1.20 -10.26 6.93
CA GLN A 56 -0.94 -9.39 8.08
C GLN A 56 0.16 -8.36 7.79
N ALA A 57 1.25 -8.75 7.10
CA ALA A 57 2.30 -7.83 6.69
C ALA A 57 1.79 -6.76 5.71
N TYR A 58 0.97 -7.13 4.72
CA TYR A 58 0.35 -6.17 3.80
C TYR A 58 -0.61 -5.21 4.52
N LYS A 59 -1.43 -5.72 5.46
CA LYS A 59 -2.33 -4.89 6.28
C LYS A 59 -1.55 -3.83 7.07
N ALA A 60 -0.47 -4.24 7.75
CA ALA A 60 0.40 -3.31 8.47
C ALA A 60 1.09 -2.28 7.56
N ALA A 61 1.52 -2.68 6.37
CA ALA A 61 2.13 -1.77 5.39
C ALA A 61 1.13 -0.72 4.86
N VAL A 62 -0.14 -1.11 4.66
CA VAL A 62 -1.23 -0.19 4.30
C VAL A 62 -1.47 0.83 5.41
N ASP A 63 -1.50 0.41 6.67
CA ASP A 63 -1.71 1.30 7.81
C ASP A 63 -0.55 2.31 7.96
N LEU A 64 0.69 1.85 7.79
CA LEU A 64 1.86 2.73 7.75
C LEU A 64 1.76 3.76 6.62
N ALA A 65 1.33 3.33 5.43
CA ALA A 65 1.14 4.24 4.30
C ALA A 65 0.09 5.31 4.58
N LYS A 66 -1.06 4.94 5.17
CA LYS A 66 -2.12 5.88 5.57
C LYS A 66 -1.64 6.89 6.62
N LEU A 67 -0.75 6.48 7.52
CA LEU A 67 -0.18 7.37 8.54
C LEU A 67 0.84 8.37 7.97
N GLN A 68 1.65 7.95 7.00
CA GLN A 68 2.78 8.73 6.50
C GLN A 68 2.46 9.58 5.27
N ILE A 69 1.56 9.12 4.41
CA ILE A 69 1.24 9.80 3.14
C ILE A 69 0.16 10.84 3.41
N ASP A 70 0.59 12.09 3.38
CA ASP A 70 -0.31 13.23 3.48
C ASP A 70 -1.21 13.36 2.23
N LEU A 71 -2.52 13.45 2.45
CA LEU A 71 -3.52 13.62 1.39
C LEU A 71 -4.10 15.05 1.35
N SER A 72 -3.63 15.98 2.19
CA SER A 72 -4.13 17.36 2.16
C SER A 72 -3.86 18.03 0.81
N GLU A 73 -4.79 18.89 0.40
CA GLU A 73 -4.53 19.89 -0.63
C GLU A 73 -3.77 21.05 0.04
N TYR A 74 -2.72 21.57 -0.61
CA TYR A 74 -2.06 22.76 -0.07
C TYR A 74 -3.08 23.91 -0.09
N PRO A 75 -3.28 24.64 1.02
CA PRO A 75 -4.07 25.86 0.97
C PRO A 75 -3.41 26.82 -0.02
N LEU A 76 -4.20 27.30 -0.98
CA LEU A 76 -3.85 28.35 -1.93
C LEU A 76 -3.35 29.61 -1.20
#